data_AF-A0A957RMC8-F1
#
_entry.id   AF-A0A957RMC8-F1
#
_cell.length_a   1.000
_cell.length_b   1.000
_cell.length_c   1.000
_cell.angle_alpha   90.00
_cell.angle_beta   90.00
_cell.angle_gamma   90.00
#
_symmetry.space_group_name_H-M   'P 1'
#
loop_
_entity.id
_entity.type
_entity.pdbx_description
1 polymer ?
#
loop_
_entity_poly.entity_id
_entity_poly.type
_entity_poly.pdbx_seq_one_letter_code
_entity_poly.pdbx_strand_id
1 'polypeptide(L)'
;EPQPYLALGPVNWGPLTTPEDAPAFRTLLDGGAEVAIHHAPERGQVRLRYGYDAPASVRIHLAGDDATLATGTAQAGEIVVDLAAALERAREAGLATEPLRLDVRADGPVQVERISLDVDAP
;
A
#
# COMPACT_ATOMS: atom_id res chain seq x y z
N GLU A 1 -3.09 -13.29 -21.18
CA GLU A 1 -2.63 -11.95 -20.73
C GLU A 1 -1.72 -12.14 -19.52
N PRO A 2 -0.81 -11.21 -19.22
CA PRO A 2 0.05 -11.32 -18.04
C PRO A 2 -0.78 -11.18 -16.75
N GLN A 3 -0.42 -11.95 -15.72
CA GLN A 3 -1.15 -11.99 -14.44
C GLN A 3 -0.78 -10.78 -13.56
N PRO A 4 -1.75 -10.06 -12.96
CA PRO A 4 -1.47 -8.97 -12.03
C PRO A 4 -0.71 -9.45 -10.78
N TYR A 5 0.28 -8.67 -10.32
CA TYR A 5 1.01 -8.97 -9.09
C TYR A 5 1.54 -7.72 -8.38
N LEU A 6 1.79 -7.86 -7.08
CA LEU A 6 2.40 -6.84 -6.23
C LEU A 6 3.88 -7.13 -6.03
N ALA A 7 4.69 -6.08 -6.06
CA ALA A 7 6.09 -6.10 -5.65
C ALA A 7 6.34 -5.02 -4.59
N LEU A 8 7.08 -5.37 -3.54
CA LEU A 8 7.53 -4.40 -2.57
C LEU A 8 8.76 -3.67 -3.11
N GLY A 9 8.81 -2.36 -2.95
CA GLY A 9 9.99 -1.55 -3.24
C GLY A 9 11.20 -1.96 -2.37
N PRO A 10 12.41 -1.50 -2.69
CA PRO A 10 13.61 -1.93 -2.00
C PRO A 10 13.86 -1.21 -0.66
N VAL A 11 13.10 -0.16 -0.35
CA VAL A 11 13.36 0.78 0.75
C VAL A 11 12.23 0.75 1.77
N ASN A 12 12.57 0.95 3.04
CA ASN A 12 11.66 1.16 4.19
C ASN A 12 10.68 0.03 4.55
N TRP A 13 10.74 -1.10 3.86
CA TRP A 13 10.18 -2.34 4.37
C TRP A 13 11.16 -2.99 5.34
N GLY A 14 10.91 -2.86 6.64
CA GLY A 14 11.67 -3.58 7.67
C GLY A 14 11.70 -5.10 7.42
N PRO A 15 12.57 -5.84 8.13
CA PRO A 15 12.62 -7.29 8.03
C PRO A 15 11.26 -7.92 8.35
N LEU A 16 10.99 -9.10 7.78
CA LEU A 16 9.80 -9.87 8.13
C LEU A 16 9.98 -10.44 9.55
N THR A 17 9.06 -10.09 10.44
CA THR A 17 8.97 -10.63 11.80
C THR A 17 7.85 -11.66 11.84
N THR A 18 8.13 -12.83 12.42
CA THR A 18 7.17 -13.94 12.59
C THR A 18 7.06 -14.32 14.07
N PRO A 19 6.20 -13.65 14.85
CA PRO A 19 5.94 -14.02 16.23
C PRO A 19 5.22 -15.37 16.33
N GLU A 20 5.29 -16.04 17.49
CA GLU A 20 4.62 -17.34 17.70
C GLU A 20 3.08 -17.19 17.80
N ASP A 21 2.59 -16.13 18.45
CA ASP A 21 1.17 -15.93 18.77
C ASP A 21 0.54 -14.70 18.07
N ALA A 22 1.15 -14.19 17.00
CA ALA A 22 0.64 -13.02 16.27
C ALA A 22 0.90 -13.12 14.77
N PRO A 23 0.15 -12.38 13.92
CA PRO A 23 0.40 -12.34 12.48
C PRO A 23 1.84 -11.94 12.16
N ALA A 24 2.39 -12.51 11.09
CA ALA A 24 3.66 -12.03 10.55
C ALA A 24 3.49 -10.60 10.03
N PHE A 25 4.51 -9.77 10.24
CA PHE A 25 4.47 -8.36 9.84
C PHE A 25 5.84 -7.85 9.41
N ARG A 26 5.84 -6.74 8.67
CA ARG A 26 7.02 -5.91 8.45
C ARG A 26 6.79 -4.55 9.10
N THR A 27 7.79 -4.04 9.79
CA THR A 27 7.71 -2.68 10.31
C THR A 27 8.01 -1.68 9.20
N LEU A 28 7.04 -0.84 8.87
CA LEU A 28 7.25 0.40 8.14
C LEU A 28 7.76 1.44 9.13
N LEU A 29 8.97 1.96 8.88
CA LEU A 29 9.56 3.04 9.68
C LEU A 29 9.09 4.40 9.16
N ASP A 30 9.44 5.48 9.88
CA ASP A 30 9.14 6.85 9.45
C ASP A 30 9.61 7.11 8.02
N GLY A 31 8.73 7.68 7.19
CA GLY A 31 8.93 7.88 5.75
C GLY A 31 7.95 7.09 4.86
N GLY A 32 8.32 6.96 3.58
CA GLY A 32 7.53 6.27 2.55
C GLY A 32 8.14 4.94 2.15
N ALA A 33 7.31 3.94 1.88
CA ALA A 33 7.70 2.66 1.28
C ALA A 33 6.85 2.36 0.05
N GLU A 34 7.51 1.98 -1.03
CA GLU A 34 6.85 1.75 -2.32
C GLU A 34 6.21 0.37 -2.39
N VAL A 35 5.00 0.32 -2.97
CA VAL A 35 4.36 -0.89 -3.50
C VAL A 35 4.16 -0.69 -5.00
N ALA A 36 4.73 -1.55 -5.82
CA ALA A 36 4.54 -1.56 -7.26
C ALA A 36 3.49 -2.60 -7.64
N ILE A 37 2.56 -2.21 -8.52
CA ILE A 37 1.50 -3.05 -9.07
C ILE A 37 1.81 -3.25 -10.54
N HIS A 38 2.22 -4.46 -10.89
CA HIS A 38 2.48 -4.86 -12.26
C HIS A 38 1.24 -5.45 -12.90
N HIS A 39 1.03 -5.12 -14.18
CA HIS A 39 -0.15 -5.52 -14.94
C HIS A 39 -1.44 -5.15 -14.18
N ALA A 40 -1.48 -3.91 -13.67
CA ALA A 40 -2.58 -3.44 -12.84
C ALA A 40 -3.91 -3.55 -13.62
N PRO A 41 -4.92 -4.26 -13.07
CA PRO A 41 -6.22 -4.34 -13.71
C PRO A 41 -6.93 -2.98 -13.69
N GLU A 42 -7.84 -2.76 -14.63
CA GLU A 42 -8.60 -1.50 -14.73
C GLU A 42 -9.55 -1.27 -13.53
N ARG A 43 -9.87 -2.33 -12.78
CA ARG A 43 -10.73 -2.33 -11.59
C ARG A 43 -10.16 -3.26 -10.53
N GLY A 44 -10.65 -3.11 -9.31
CA GLY A 44 -10.23 -3.89 -8.15
C GLY A 44 -9.64 -3.01 -7.06
N GLN A 45 -9.07 -3.65 -6.05
CA GLN A 45 -8.62 -2.99 -4.83
C GLN A 45 -7.24 -3.47 -4.40
N VAL A 46 -6.42 -2.53 -3.92
CA VAL A 46 -5.27 -2.86 -3.06
C VAL A 46 -5.68 -2.68 -1.62
N ARG A 47 -5.47 -3.74 -0.82
CA ARG A 47 -5.77 -3.75 0.61
C ARG A 47 -4.50 -3.85 1.40
N LEU A 48 -4.30 -2.91 2.32
CA LEU A 48 -3.18 -2.89 3.24
C LEU A 48 -3.72 -3.04 4.66
N ARG A 49 -3.42 -4.17 5.28
CA ARG A 49 -3.74 -4.43 6.69
C ARG A 49 -2.57 -4.04 7.58
N TYR A 50 -2.87 -3.29 8.62
CA TYR A 50 -1.87 -2.73 9.52
C TYR A 50 -2.31 -2.78 10.99
N GLY A 51 -1.32 -2.70 11.87
CA GLY A 51 -1.46 -2.48 13.30
C GLY A 51 -0.36 -1.56 13.82
N TYR A 52 -0.58 -0.94 14.97
CA TYR A 52 0.38 -0.08 15.63
C TYR A 52 0.46 -0.40 17.13
N ASP A 53 1.66 -0.30 17.70
CA ASP A 53 1.85 -0.35 19.16
C ASP A 53 1.59 1.04 19.81
N ALA A 54 1.57 2.11 19.01
CA ALA A 54 1.31 3.49 19.42
C ALA A 54 0.46 4.21 18.34
N PRO A 55 -0.27 5.30 18.67
CA PRO A 55 -1.08 6.02 17.67
C PRO A 55 -0.23 6.50 16.49
N ALA A 56 -0.62 6.10 15.27
CA ALA A 56 -0.01 6.52 14.01
C ALA A 56 -1.09 6.68 12.93
N SER A 57 -0.75 7.41 11.86
CA SER A 57 -1.56 7.57 10.66
C SER A 57 -0.81 7.00 9.46
N VAL A 58 -1.44 6.08 8.75
CA VAL A 58 -0.94 5.57 7.46
C VAL A 58 -1.70 6.25 6.33
N ARG A 59 -0.96 6.73 5.34
CA ARG A 59 -1.49 7.34 4.11
C ARG A 59 -0.91 6.63 2.90
N ILE A 60 -1.74 6.39 1.90
CA ILE A 60 -1.30 5.82 0.62
C ILE A 60 -1.48 6.88 -0.46
N HIS A 61 -0.41 7.15 -1.18
CA HIS A 61 -0.33 8.10 -2.29
C HIS A 61 0.04 7.38 -3.59
N LEU A 62 -0.08 8.05 -4.73
CA LEU A 62 0.67 7.63 -5.93
C LEU A 62 2.13 8.08 -5.78
N ALA A 63 3.07 7.24 -6.17
CA ALA A 63 4.48 7.65 -6.17
C ALA A 63 4.68 8.78 -7.20
N GLY A 64 5.15 9.94 -6.73
CA GLY A 64 5.31 11.14 -7.56
C GLY A 64 4.10 12.08 -7.56
N ASP A 65 3.06 11.79 -6.77
CA ASP A 65 1.93 12.70 -6.48
C ASP A 65 1.78 12.87 -4.96
N ASP A 66 1.37 14.05 -4.53
CA ASP A 66 1.07 14.31 -3.11
C ASP A 66 -0.40 14.05 -2.77
N ALA A 67 -1.26 13.82 -3.76
CA ALA A 67 -2.66 13.47 -3.52
C ALA A 67 -2.78 12.14 -2.75
N THR A 68 -3.47 12.18 -1.61
CA THR A 68 -3.75 10.99 -0.80
C THR A 68 -4.88 10.19 -1.45
N LEU A 69 -4.63 8.93 -1.76
CA LEU A 69 -5.65 8.00 -2.25
C LEU A 69 -6.48 7.43 -1.10
N ALA A 70 -5.83 7.08 0.01
CA ALA A 70 -6.50 6.51 1.17
C ALA A 70 -5.74 6.79 2.47
N THR A 71 -6.44 6.80 3.60
CA THR A 71 -5.86 7.06 4.93
C THR A 71 -6.43 6.08 5.96
N GLY A 72 -5.59 5.62 6.87
CA GLY A 72 -5.96 4.86 8.06
C GLY A 72 -5.39 5.52 9.31
N THR A 73 -6.22 5.68 10.35
CA THR A 73 -5.84 6.34 11.62
C THR A 73 -6.22 5.51 12.85
N ALA A 74 -6.76 4.31 12.67
CA ALA A 74 -7.15 3.43 13.77
C ALA A 74 -5.92 2.70 14.30
N GLN A 75 -5.89 2.25 15.56
CA GLN A 75 -4.73 1.49 16.09
C GLN A 75 -4.41 0.21 15.30
N ALA A 76 -5.42 -0.38 14.67
CA ALA A 76 -5.27 -1.42 13.67
C ALA A 76 -6.43 -1.34 12.69
N GLY A 77 -6.22 -1.78 11.45
CA GLY A 77 -7.25 -1.72 10.43
C GLY A 77 -6.79 -2.19 9.06
N GLU A 78 -7.62 -1.88 8.07
CA GLU A 78 -7.34 -2.13 6.66
C GLU A 78 -7.58 -0.84 5.88
N ILE A 79 -6.60 -0.45 5.07
CA ILE A 79 -6.74 0.63 4.09
C ILE A 79 -7.05 -0.01 2.75
N VAL A 80 -8.05 0.53 2.06
CA VAL A 80 -8.45 0.09 0.73
C VAL A 80 -8.18 1.22 -0.26
N VAL A 81 -7.46 0.89 -1.34
CA VAL A 81 -7.22 1.78 -2.48
C VAL A 81 -7.95 1.22 -3.68
N ASP A 82 -8.83 2.02 -4.28
CA ASP A 82 -9.50 1.70 -5.53
C ASP A 82 -8.52 1.87 -6.71
N LEU A 83 -8.37 0.82 -7.51
CA LEU A 83 -7.43 0.82 -8.64
C LEU A 83 -7.89 1.70 -9.80
N ALA A 84 -9.20 1.77 -10.06
CA ALA A 84 -9.72 2.57 -11.15
C ALA A 84 -9.43 4.06 -10.90
N ALA A 85 -9.72 4.53 -9.69
CA ALA A 85 -9.42 5.88 -9.23
C ALA A 85 -7.92 6.17 -9.22
N ALA A 86 -7.09 5.22 -8.76
CA ALA A 86 -5.64 5.38 -8.76
C ALA A 86 -5.06 5.47 -10.19
N LEU A 87 -5.55 4.65 -11.12
CA LEU A 87 -5.14 4.68 -12.53
C LEU A 87 -5.59 5.96 -13.24
N GLU A 88 -6.82 6.40 -13.00
CA GLU A 88 -7.33 7.67 -13.53
C GLU A 88 -6.46 8.83 -13.05
N ARG A 89 -6.20 8.90 -11.74
CA ARG A 89 -5.37 9.92 -11.13
C ARG A 89 -3.93 9.90 -11.67
N ALA A 90 -3.34 8.71 -11.84
CA ALA A 90 -2.01 8.57 -12.41
C ALA A 90 -1.94 9.13 -13.85
N ARG A 91 -2.96 8.87 -14.68
CA ARG A 91 -3.06 9.41 -16.04
C ARG A 91 -3.20 10.93 -16.03
N GLU A 92 -4.06 11.47 -15.17
CA GLU A 92 -4.23 12.93 -15.01
C GLU A 92 -2.94 13.63 -14.60
N ALA A 93 -2.17 13.00 -13.71
CA ALA A 93 -0.89 13.51 -13.22
C ALA A 93 0.28 13.24 -14.19
N GLY A 94 0.06 12.52 -15.30
CA GLY A 94 1.12 12.14 -16.24
C GLY A 94 2.14 11.13 -15.67
N LEU A 95 1.73 10.35 -14.67
CA LEU A 95 2.55 9.33 -14.01
C LEU A 95 2.47 7.98 -14.75
N ALA A 96 3.47 7.13 -14.52
CA ALA A 96 3.50 5.78 -15.09
C ALA A 96 2.41 4.90 -14.46
N THR A 97 1.71 4.14 -15.31
CA THR A 97 0.70 3.15 -14.90
C THR A 97 1.18 1.70 -15.00
N GLU A 98 2.41 1.46 -15.49
CA GLU A 98 3.04 0.14 -15.55
C GLU A 98 4.53 0.22 -15.17
N PRO A 99 4.91 -0.24 -13.96
CA PRO A 99 4.00 -0.55 -12.87
C PRO A 99 3.29 0.71 -12.36
N LEU A 100 2.05 0.55 -11.87
CA LEU A 100 1.41 1.58 -11.05
C LEU A 100 2.09 1.55 -9.68
N ARG A 101 2.62 2.69 -9.23
CA ARG A 101 3.38 2.78 -7.98
C ARG A 101 2.59 3.51 -6.91
N LEU A 102 2.44 2.86 -5.76
CA LEU A 102 1.88 3.44 -4.55
C LEU A 102 3.00 3.74 -3.55
N ASP A 103 2.90 4.86 -2.86
CA ASP A 103 3.78 5.23 -1.76
C ASP A 103 3.00 5.16 -0.44
N VAL A 104 3.39 4.21 0.42
CA VAL A 104 2.79 4.00 1.74
C VAL A 104 3.60 4.78 2.75
N ARG A 105 3.01 5.84 3.32
CA ARG A 105 3.63 6.70 4.31
C ARG A 105 3.02 6.51 5.68
N ALA A 106 3.85 6.51 6.72
CA ALA A 106 3.40 6.59 8.10
C ALA A 106 4.09 7.75 8.83
N ASP A 107 3.41 8.34 9.82
CA ASP A 107 3.96 9.37 10.71
C ASP A 107 4.65 8.79 11.96
N GLY A 108 4.75 7.46 12.04
CA GLY A 108 5.40 6.71 13.10
C GLY A 108 5.57 5.24 12.70
N PRO A 109 6.17 4.40 13.56
CA PRO A 109 6.36 2.97 13.27
C PRO A 109 5.04 2.22 13.13
N VAL A 110 4.90 1.46 12.03
CA VAL A 110 3.68 0.70 11.71
C VAL A 110 4.00 -0.74 11.40
N GLN A 111 3.23 -1.68 11.96
CA GLN A 111 3.29 -3.09 11.60
C GLN A 111 2.37 -3.33 10.39
N VAL A 112 2.94 -3.61 9.23
CA VAL A 112 2.20 -3.99 8.03
C VAL A 112 2.11 -5.51 7.99
N GLU A 113 0.91 -6.04 8.22
CA GLU A 113 0.64 -7.47 8.32
C GLU A 113 0.40 -8.11 6.94
N ARG A 114 -0.25 -7.37 6.03
CA ARG A 114 -0.62 -7.89 4.71
C ARG A 114 -0.82 -6.76 3.71
N ILE A 115 -0.35 -6.99 2.49
CA ILE A 115 -0.74 -6.21 1.32
C ILE A 115 -1.26 -7.20 0.28
N SER A 116 -2.48 -7.00 -0.20
CA SER A 116 -3.13 -7.88 -1.17
C SER A 116 -3.78 -7.10 -2.29
N LEU A 117 -3.78 -7.71 -3.47
CA LEU A 117 -4.47 -7.23 -4.66
C LEU A 117 -5.71 -8.10 -4.86
N ASP A 118 -6.88 -7.47 -4.85
CA ASP A 118 -8.16 -8.10 -5.14
C ASP A 118 -8.68 -7.58 -6.48
N VAL A 119 -8.64 -8.43 -7.50
CA VAL A 119 -8.98 -8.08 -8.88
C VAL A 119 -10.46 -8.23 -9.19
N ASP A 120 -11.22 -8.89 -8.29
CA ASP A 120 -12.64 -9.16 -8.44
C ASP A 120 -13.50 -8.27 -7.52
N ALA A 121 -12.85 -7.42 -6.70
CA ALA A 121 -13.54 -6.47 -5.86
C ALA A 121 -14.37 -5.47 -6.70
N PRO A 122 -15.63 -5.20 -6.31
CA PRO A 122 -16.54 -4.33 -7.04
C PRO A 122 -16.11 -2.86 -7.04
#